data_AF-A0A1E4I2X1-F1
#
_entry.id   AF-A0A1E4I2X1-F1
#
_cell.length_a   1.000
_cell.length_b   1.000
_cell.length_c   1.000
_cell.angle_alpha   90.00
_cell.angle_beta   90.00
_cell.angle_gamma   90.00
#
_symmetry.space_group_name_H-M   'P 1'
#
loop_
_entity.id
_entity.type
_entity.pdbx_description
1 polymer ?
#
loop_
_entity_poly.entity_id
_entity_poly.type
_entity_poly.pdbx_seq_one_letter_code
_entity_poly.pdbx_strand_id
1 'polypeptide(L)'
;MIGFWVMAAVVGVLGASAIWSLQDRAAALQHSSMGGVPGTASGLEAEWVIGLIAFAGVGFALLAGWAIRRSIKDSVESTVQCVARVAGGDLETVISSPGKDEISWLRSELNSMRKKLRAMVLEVRQTVEGVNSASEEIASGNTDLSSRTESQASALQQTSSSMQLLAGTVRSNSQSTQEARDVVAQSSKVALLGSQTMQDVVVQMTEIHDGAARIGEIVGVIDSIAFQTNILALNAAVEAARAGDSGRGFAVVASEVRALAQSSSSAAREIKALIDASTERVETGSKLVHDAKRTMQEIFESVERMSELIVNIADAGQSQNNDIGQMNQAISQLDTMTQQNASLVVQLSAAAQSLKAQSGQLSSSMAAFRVAA
;
A
#
# COMPACT_ATOMS: atom_id res chain seq x y z
N MET A 1 -32.65 42.27 63.61
CA MET A 1 -32.95 42.44 65.06
C MET A 1 -34.11 43.40 65.30
N ILE A 2 -34.17 44.55 64.62
CA ILE A 2 -35.13 45.64 64.86
C ILE A 2 -36.60 45.17 64.85
N GLY A 3 -37.03 44.41 63.84
CA GLY A 3 -38.44 44.02 63.71
C GLY A 3 -39.02 43.14 64.84
N PHE A 4 -38.20 42.35 65.57
CA PHE A 4 -38.69 41.53 66.69
C PHE A 4 -38.93 42.41 67.92
N TRP A 5 -37.98 43.30 68.21
CA TRP A 5 -38.09 44.23 69.32
C TRP A 5 -39.22 45.24 69.10
N VAL A 6 -39.46 45.66 67.85
CA VAL A 6 -40.62 46.51 67.50
C VAL A 6 -41.94 45.75 67.70
N MET A 7 -42.07 44.52 67.18
CA MET A 7 -43.27 43.69 67.43
C MET A 7 -43.47 43.39 68.92
N ALA A 8 -42.39 43.10 69.64
CA ALA A 8 -42.43 42.83 71.07
C ALA A 8 -42.88 44.06 71.87
N ALA A 9 -42.37 45.24 71.51
CA ALA A 9 -42.78 46.50 72.09
C ALA A 9 -44.25 46.82 71.77
N VAL A 10 -44.71 46.60 70.53
CA VAL A 10 -46.10 46.84 70.14
C VAL A 10 -47.07 45.88 70.86
N VAL A 11 -46.77 44.59 70.94
CA VAL A 11 -47.59 43.61 71.66
C VAL A 11 -47.56 43.89 73.17
N GLY A 12 -46.41 44.30 73.72
CA GLY A 12 -46.29 44.73 75.11
C GLY A 12 -47.12 45.98 75.42
N VAL A 13 -47.08 47.00 74.54
CA VAL A 13 -47.87 48.24 74.69
C VAL A 13 -49.36 47.99 74.52
N LEU A 14 -49.76 47.18 73.53
CA LEU A 14 -51.17 46.81 73.34
C LEU A 14 -51.69 45.97 74.50
N GLY A 15 -50.92 45.00 74.98
CA GLY A 15 -51.24 44.22 76.18
C GLY A 15 -51.39 45.09 77.43
N ALA A 16 -50.45 46.02 77.65
CA ALA A 16 -50.53 46.98 78.75
C ALA A 16 -51.76 47.91 78.62
N SER A 17 -52.07 48.38 77.42
CA SER A 17 -53.23 49.24 77.16
C SER A 17 -54.56 48.50 77.34
N ALA A 18 -54.62 47.21 76.98
CA ALA A 18 -55.78 46.38 77.21
C ALA A 18 -56.02 46.16 78.71
N ILE A 19 -54.96 45.89 79.48
CA ILE A 19 -55.00 45.80 80.95
C ILE A 19 -55.47 47.13 81.55
N TRP A 20 -54.94 48.26 81.09
CA TRP A 20 -55.35 49.60 81.54
C TRP A 20 -56.83 49.88 81.26
N SER A 21 -57.31 49.55 80.05
CA SER A 21 -58.73 49.75 79.66
C SER A 21 -59.72 48.85 80.39
N LEU A 22 -59.29 47.64 80.78
CA LEU A 22 -60.07 46.72 81.60
C LEU A 22 -60.18 47.22 83.04
N GLN A 23 -59.09 47.78 83.59
CA GLN A 23 -59.07 48.38 84.92
C GLN A 23 -59.96 49.63 85.00
N ASP A 24 -59.96 50.46 83.95
CA ASP A 24 -60.85 51.64 83.86
C ASP A 24 -62.34 51.24 83.78
N ARG A 25 -62.66 50.17 83.04
CA ARG A 25 -64.02 49.63 82.95
C ARG A 25 -64.51 48.97 84.24
N ALA A 26 -63.62 48.34 85.00
CA ALA A 26 -63.93 47.79 86.32
C ALA A 26 -64.22 48.92 87.34
N ALA A 27 -63.42 49.99 87.32
CA ALA A 27 -63.64 51.17 88.15
C ALA A 27 -64.98 51.88 87.81
N ALA A 28 -65.38 51.92 86.54
CA ALA A 28 -66.65 52.52 86.11
C ALA A 28 -67.88 51.73 86.62
N LEU A 29 -67.80 50.41 86.72
CA LEU A 29 -68.90 49.57 87.24
C LEU A 29 -69.09 49.72 88.76
N GLN A 30 -68.03 50.08 89.49
CA GLN A 30 -68.06 50.27 90.94
C GLN A 30 -68.75 51.59 91.35
N HIS A 31 -68.81 52.59 90.47
CA HIS A 31 -69.48 53.87 90.76
C HIS A 31 -71.00 53.85 90.48
N SER A 32 -71.50 52.87 89.71
CA SER A 32 -72.92 52.73 89.34
C SER A 32 -73.80 51.93 90.32
N SER A 33 -73.24 51.42 91.42
CA SER A 33 -73.96 50.57 92.39
C SER A 33 -74.01 51.18 93.80
N MET A 34 -74.59 52.38 93.95
CA MET A 34 -75.15 52.83 95.24
C MET A 34 -76.65 52.49 95.31
N GLY A 35 -76.95 51.24 95.70
CA GLY A 35 -78.28 50.73 96.01
C GLY A 35 -78.15 49.28 96.50
N GLY A 36 -78.30 49.07 97.81
CA GLY A 36 -77.56 48.04 98.54
C GLY A 36 -78.04 46.59 98.51
N VAL A 37 -77.11 45.68 98.77
CA VAL A 37 -77.20 44.45 99.61
C VAL A 37 -75.76 44.13 100.11
N PRO A 38 -75.52 43.77 101.39
CA PRO A 38 -74.19 43.44 101.89
C PRO A 38 -73.86 41.95 101.72
N GLY A 39 -72.61 41.65 101.37
CA GLY A 39 -72.00 40.32 101.57
C GLY A 39 -71.54 39.60 100.30
N THR A 40 -70.30 39.84 99.88
CA THR A 40 -69.20 38.86 99.91
C THR A 40 -67.98 39.46 99.21
N ALA A 41 -66.87 39.49 99.95
CA ALA A 41 -65.57 39.92 99.47
C ALA A 41 -64.99 38.84 98.53
N SER A 42 -65.06 39.05 97.21
CA SER A 42 -64.30 38.26 96.23
C SER A 42 -64.06 39.01 94.91
N GLY A 43 -64.13 40.35 94.92
CA GLY A 43 -63.88 41.19 93.74
C GLY A 43 -62.38 41.45 93.45
N LEU A 44 -61.52 41.39 94.47
CA LEU A 44 -60.08 41.67 94.32
C LEU A 44 -59.28 40.47 93.80
N GLU A 45 -59.75 39.22 93.96
CA GLU A 45 -59.02 38.04 93.44
C GLU A 45 -59.24 37.84 91.93
N ALA A 46 -60.37 38.30 91.38
CA ALA A 46 -60.67 38.17 89.95
C ALA A 46 -59.81 39.11 89.07
N GLU A 47 -59.43 40.29 89.55
CA GLU A 47 -58.65 41.28 88.78
C GLU A 47 -57.18 40.85 88.60
N TRP A 48 -56.55 40.26 89.62
CA TRP A 48 -55.19 39.74 89.52
C TRP A 48 -55.09 38.52 88.60
N VAL A 49 -56.12 37.67 88.56
CA VAL A 49 -56.16 36.49 87.70
C VAL A 49 -56.23 36.89 86.21
N ILE A 50 -57.03 37.89 85.85
CA ILE A 50 -57.14 38.38 84.47
C ILE A 50 -55.84 39.05 84.00
N GLY A 51 -55.21 39.87 84.84
CA GLY A 51 -53.92 40.50 84.54
C GLY A 51 -52.78 39.48 84.37
N LEU A 52 -52.76 38.43 85.19
CA LEU A 52 -51.75 37.37 85.13
C LEU A 52 -51.91 36.50 83.88
N ILE A 53 -53.14 36.20 83.46
CA ILE A 53 -53.44 35.52 82.18
C ILE A 53 -53.03 36.38 80.99
N ALA A 54 -53.32 37.69 81.01
CA ALA A 54 -52.91 38.61 79.94
C ALA A 54 -51.37 38.71 79.84
N PHE A 55 -50.67 38.81 80.98
CA PHE A 55 -49.21 38.83 81.02
C PHE A 55 -48.59 37.50 80.56
N ALA A 56 -49.14 36.37 81.00
CA ALA A 56 -48.74 35.05 80.53
C ALA A 56 -48.98 34.87 79.03
N GLY A 57 -50.09 35.39 78.50
CA GLY A 57 -50.41 35.39 77.07
C GLY A 57 -49.42 36.22 76.24
N VAL A 58 -49.07 37.42 76.70
CA VAL A 58 -48.04 38.27 76.06
C VAL A 58 -46.66 37.60 76.16
N GLY A 59 -46.29 37.07 77.31
CA GLY A 59 -45.03 36.33 77.50
C GLY A 59 -44.94 35.12 76.59
N PHE A 60 -46.03 34.36 76.45
CA PHE A 60 -46.12 33.23 75.52
C PHE A 60 -46.02 33.68 74.07
N ALA A 61 -46.68 34.77 73.67
CA ALA A 61 -46.58 35.31 72.31
C ALA A 61 -45.16 35.80 71.96
N LEU A 62 -44.47 36.41 72.93
CA LEU A 62 -43.06 36.83 72.77
C LEU A 62 -42.12 35.63 72.67
N LEU A 63 -42.29 34.62 73.53
CA LEU A 63 -41.51 33.38 73.49
C LEU A 63 -41.76 32.58 72.21
N ALA A 64 -43.02 32.42 71.81
CA ALA A 64 -43.39 31.76 70.56
C ALA A 64 -42.86 32.53 69.35
N GLY A 65 -43.00 33.86 69.32
CA GLY A 65 -42.45 34.71 68.26
C GLY A 65 -40.92 34.65 68.20
N TRP A 66 -40.24 34.60 69.34
CA TRP A 66 -38.79 34.45 69.42
C TRP A 66 -38.35 33.06 68.92
N ALA A 67 -39.02 32.00 69.37
CA ALA A 67 -38.74 30.62 68.99
C ALA A 67 -38.97 30.40 67.48
N ILE A 68 -40.08 30.89 66.93
CA ILE A 68 -40.39 30.83 65.49
C ILE A 68 -39.37 31.64 64.69
N ARG A 69 -39.07 32.88 65.10
CA ARG A 69 -38.08 33.73 64.42
C ARG A 69 -36.69 33.11 64.43
N ARG A 70 -36.27 32.58 65.58
CA ARG A 70 -34.97 31.93 65.74
C ARG A 70 -34.88 30.68 64.86
N SER A 71 -35.91 29.83 64.91
CA SER A 71 -36.02 28.62 64.07
C SER A 71 -35.94 28.96 62.58
N ILE A 72 -36.72 29.94 62.10
CA ILE A 72 -36.72 30.34 60.68
C ILE A 72 -35.37 30.98 60.30
N LYS A 73 -34.81 31.87 61.13
CA LYS A 73 -33.53 32.53 60.83
C LYS A 73 -32.40 31.51 60.70
N ASP A 74 -32.25 30.62 61.68
CA ASP A 74 -31.18 29.63 61.70
C ASP A 74 -31.33 28.64 60.52
N SER A 75 -32.56 28.27 60.18
CA SER A 75 -32.87 27.41 59.02
C SER A 75 -32.59 28.09 57.67
N VAL A 76 -32.95 29.37 57.51
CA VAL A 76 -32.65 30.15 56.30
C VAL A 76 -31.14 30.40 56.16
N GLU A 77 -30.46 30.78 57.24
CA GLU A 77 -29.01 31.04 57.24
C GLU A 77 -28.21 29.79 56.83
N SER A 78 -28.58 28.62 57.37
CA SER A 78 -27.95 27.36 56.97
C SER A 78 -28.27 26.96 55.51
N THR A 79 -29.46 27.31 55.00
CA THR A 79 -29.85 27.06 53.61
C THR A 79 -29.06 27.95 52.65
N VAL A 80 -28.88 29.23 52.99
CA VAL A 80 -28.02 30.17 52.23
C VAL A 80 -26.57 29.68 52.21
N GLN A 81 -26.06 29.16 53.33
CA GLN A 81 -24.72 28.56 53.37
C GLN A 81 -24.60 27.30 52.49
N CYS A 82 -25.64 26.49 52.38
CA CYS A 82 -25.68 25.36 51.44
C CYS A 82 -25.64 25.85 49.98
N VAL A 83 -26.43 26.87 49.64
CA VAL A 83 -26.42 27.47 48.29
C VAL A 83 -25.05 28.07 47.97
N ALA A 84 -24.44 28.79 48.92
CA ALA A 84 -23.11 29.36 48.75
C ALA A 84 -22.04 28.29 48.54
N ARG A 85 -22.14 27.15 49.23
CA ARG A 85 -21.25 25.99 49.01
C ARG A 85 -21.42 25.38 47.63
N VAL A 86 -22.66 25.13 47.19
CA VAL A 86 -22.95 24.62 45.85
C VAL A 86 -22.46 25.59 44.76
N ALA A 87 -22.67 26.90 44.95
CA ALA A 87 -22.19 27.95 44.04
C ALA A 87 -20.65 28.04 44.03
N GLY A 88 -19.99 27.75 45.15
CA GLY A 88 -18.54 27.61 45.26
C GLY A 88 -17.98 26.29 44.72
N GLY A 89 -18.82 25.46 44.10
CA GLY A 89 -18.41 24.19 43.48
C GLY A 89 -18.41 22.98 44.42
N ASP A 90 -18.77 23.12 45.70
CA ASP A 90 -18.91 21.97 46.62
C ASP A 90 -20.21 21.22 46.35
N LEU A 91 -20.08 20.13 45.58
CA LEU A 91 -21.17 19.19 45.27
C LEU A 91 -21.07 17.90 46.10
N GLU A 92 -20.07 17.80 46.97
CA GLU A 92 -19.83 16.64 47.81
C GLU A 92 -20.71 16.66 49.05
N THR A 93 -20.81 17.82 49.71
CA THR A 93 -21.53 17.92 50.98
C THR A 93 -23.03 17.67 50.81
N VAL A 94 -23.56 16.72 51.60
CA VAL A 94 -24.97 16.36 51.56
C VAL A 94 -25.80 17.44 52.26
N ILE A 95 -26.80 17.97 51.55
CA ILE A 95 -27.77 18.91 52.12
C ILE A 95 -28.81 18.08 52.89
N SER A 96 -28.70 18.09 54.23
CA SER A 96 -29.70 17.46 55.10
C SER A 96 -30.96 18.33 55.19
N SER A 97 -32.13 17.68 55.16
CA SER A 97 -33.46 18.31 55.26
C SER A 97 -34.26 17.74 56.43
N PRO A 98 -33.91 18.08 57.68
CA PRO A 98 -34.67 17.64 58.84
C PRO A 98 -35.93 18.51 59.01
N GLY A 99 -37.10 18.01 58.60
CA GLY A 99 -38.38 18.69 58.82
C GLY A 99 -39.45 18.38 57.77
N LYS A 100 -40.65 18.97 57.95
CA LYS A 100 -41.81 18.86 57.04
C LYS A 100 -42.36 20.23 56.59
N ASP A 101 -41.57 21.29 56.78
CA ASP A 101 -41.92 22.66 56.43
C ASP A 101 -41.43 23.03 55.01
N GLU A 102 -41.80 24.22 54.54
CA GLU A 102 -41.45 24.75 53.23
C GLU A 102 -39.93 24.88 53.04
N ILE A 103 -39.19 25.16 54.12
CA ILE A 103 -37.73 25.25 54.10
C ILE A 103 -37.09 23.86 53.91
N SER A 104 -37.65 22.83 54.55
CA SER A 104 -37.24 21.44 54.34
C SER A 104 -37.50 21.01 52.90
N TRP A 105 -38.67 21.36 52.33
CA TRP A 105 -38.94 21.10 50.92
C TRP A 105 -37.93 21.79 49.98
N LEU A 106 -37.63 23.08 50.21
CA LEU A 106 -36.60 23.81 49.46
C LEU A 106 -35.22 23.13 49.58
N ARG A 107 -34.82 22.68 50.77
CA ARG A 107 -33.55 21.97 50.98
C ARG A 107 -33.51 20.64 50.26
N SER A 108 -34.64 19.92 50.20
CA SER A 108 -34.77 18.69 49.41
C SER A 108 -34.57 18.95 47.91
N GLU A 109 -35.20 19.99 47.36
CA GLU A 109 -35.03 20.37 45.95
C GLU A 109 -33.60 20.86 45.65
N LEU A 110 -32.99 21.64 46.54
CA LEU A 110 -31.57 22.02 46.43
C LEU A 110 -30.65 20.79 46.44
N ASN A 111 -30.95 19.78 47.26
CA ASN A 111 -30.19 18.52 47.26
C ASN A 111 -30.39 17.74 45.95
N SER A 112 -31.59 17.75 45.37
CA SER A 112 -31.88 17.16 44.06
C SER A 112 -31.08 17.85 42.95
N MET A 113 -31.05 19.19 42.95
CA MET A 113 -30.23 19.99 42.03
C MET A 113 -28.73 19.68 42.19
N ARG A 114 -28.22 19.64 43.43
CA ARG A 114 -26.82 19.26 43.72
C ARG A 114 -26.49 17.87 43.18
N LYS A 115 -27.38 16.87 43.37
CA LYS A 115 -27.18 15.51 42.85
C LYS A 115 -27.10 15.50 41.32
N LYS A 116 -27.98 16.23 40.62
CA LYS A 116 -27.95 16.34 39.16
C LYS A 116 -26.68 17.03 38.65
N LEU A 117 -26.26 18.14 39.29
CA LEU A 117 -25.01 18.82 38.97
C LEU A 117 -23.80 17.91 39.21
N ARG A 118 -23.78 17.16 40.32
CA ARG A 118 -22.74 16.17 40.61
C ARG A 118 -22.66 15.11 39.51
N ALA A 119 -23.80 14.52 39.12
CA ALA A 119 -23.85 13.51 38.07
C ALA A 119 -23.31 14.07 36.73
N MET A 120 -23.74 15.28 36.36
CA MET A 120 -23.28 15.94 35.14
C MET A 120 -21.77 16.23 35.17
N VAL A 121 -21.22 16.71 36.29
CA VAL A 121 -19.77 16.95 36.42
C VAL A 121 -18.98 15.64 36.33
N LEU A 122 -19.47 14.55 36.94
CA LEU A 122 -18.83 13.24 36.85
C LEU A 122 -18.85 12.68 35.41
N GLU A 123 -19.98 12.79 34.72
CA GLU A 123 -20.12 12.38 33.33
C GLU A 123 -19.20 13.18 32.40
N VAL A 124 -19.09 14.50 32.60
CA VAL A 124 -18.17 15.36 31.84
C VAL A 124 -16.72 14.98 32.12
N ARG A 125 -16.33 14.74 33.39
CA ARG A 125 -14.97 14.29 33.74
C ARG A 125 -14.61 12.96 33.06
N GLN A 126 -15.52 11.99 33.10
CA GLN A 126 -15.34 10.70 32.44
C GLN A 126 -15.18 10.85 30.92
N THR A 127 -16.00 11.71 30.31
CA THR A 127 -15.91 12.01 28.87
C THR A 127 -14.57 12.66 28.50
N VAL A 128 -14.10 13.61 29.32
CA VAL A 128 -12.81 14.28 29.12
C VAL A 128 -11.64 13.31 29.20
N GLU A 129 -11.65 12.38 30.16
CA GLU A 129 -10.62 11.36 30.29
C GLU A 129 -10.63 10.39 29.09
N GLY A 130 -11.82 10.04 28.59
CA GLY A 130 -11.97 9.31 27.33
C GLY A 130 -11.40 10.05 26.13
N VAL A 131 -11.68 11.34 25.98
CA VAL A 131 -11.13 12.18 24.89
C VAL A 131 -9.61 12.31 24.99
N ASN A 132 -9.06 12.46 26.19
CA ASN A 132 -7.60 12.52 26.37
C ASN A 132 -6.94 11.19 25.96
N SER A 133 -7.52 10.06 26.37
CA SER A 133 -7.01 8.73 26.04
C SER A 133 -7.08 8.47 24.53
N ALA A 134 -8.21 8.78 23.90
CA ALA A 134 -8.37 8.66 22.43
C ALA A 134 -7.41 9.59 21.67
N SER A 135 -7.14 10.79 22.17
CA SER A 135 -6.19 11.72 21.55
C SER A 135 -4.75 11.20 21.62
N GLU A 136 -4.37 10.54 22.72
CA GLU A 136 -3.05 9.90 22.87
C GLU A 136 -2.90 8.67 21.95
N GLU A 137 -3.96 7.87 21.81
CA GLU A 137 -4.00 6.76 20.86
C GLU A 137 -3.88 7.24 19.41
N ILE A 138 -4.61 8.31 19.04
CA ILE A 138 -4.48 8.94 17.71
C ILE A 138 -3.05 9.45 17.50
N ALA A 139 -2.43 10.11 18.48
CA ALA A 139 -1.06 10.61 18.34
C ALA A 139 -0.03 9.48 18.15
N SER A 140 -0.20 8.38 18.87
CA SER A 140 0.63 7.18 18.73
C SER A 140 0.46 6.55 17.34
N GLY A 141 -0.80 6.31 16.92
CA GLY A 141 -1.11 5.76 15.59
C GLY A 141 -0.63 6.66 14.45
N ASN A 142 -0.66 7.98 14.64
CA ASN A 142 -0.15 8.94 13.68
C ASN A 142 1.39 8.90 13.56
N THR A 143 2.09 8.60 14.65
CA THR A 143 3.55 8.40 14.65
C THR A 143 3.92 7.13 13.87
N ASP A 144 3.18 6.03 14.05
CA ASP A 144 3.33 4.81 13.24
C ASP A 144 3.05 5.09 11.75
N LEU A 145 1.97 5.80 11.45
CA LEU A 145 1.64 6.19 10.09
C LEU A 145 2.74 7.04 9.44
N SER A 146 3.34 7.97 10.19
CA SER A 146 4.50 8.77 9.73
C SER A 146 5.67 7.87 9.35
N SER A 147 6.07 6.96 10.25
CA SER A 147 7.19 6.03 10.03
C SER A 147 6.96 5.13 8.81
N ARG A 148 5.73 4.62 8.64
CA ARG A 148 5.35 3.82 7.47
C ARG A 148 5.35 4.64 6.18
N THR A 149 4.90 5.90 6.23
CA THR A 149 4.90 6.80 5.08
C THR A 149 6.33 7.14 4.65
N GLU A 150 7.24 7.38 5.58
CA GLU A 150 8.67 7.59 5.31
C GLU A 150 9.33 6.34 4.72
N SER A 151 9.05 5.17 5.29
CA SER A 151 9.54 3.88 4.77
C SER A 151 9.02 3.62 3.36
N GLN A 152 7.75 3.92 3.09
CA GLN A 152 7.14 3.80 1.77
C GLN A 152 7.77 4.76 0.76
N ALA A 153 8.05 6.01 1.15
CA ALA A 153 8.74 6.97 0.29
C ALA A 153 10.14 6.46 -0.11
N SER A 154 10.90 5.94 0.86
CA SER A 154 12.22 5.35 0.59
C SER A 154 12.13 4.13 -0.34
N ALA A 155 11.14 3.25 -0.13
CA ALA A 155 10.93 2.09 -0.99
C ALA A 155 10.56 2.51 -2.42
N LEU A 156 9.66 3.49 -2.58
CA LEU A 156 9.28 4.04 -3.89
C LEU A 156 10.48 4.63 -4.63
N GLN A 157 11.37 5.33 -3.93
CA GLN A 157 12.57 5.91 -4.54
C GLN A 157 13.54 4.82 -5.03
N GLN A 158 13.73 3.74 -4.26
CA GLN A 158 14.52 2.59 -4.69
C GLN A 158 13.86 1.85 -5.87
N THR A 159 12.54 1.67 -5.85
CA THR A 159 11.79 1.06 -6.95
C THR A 159 11.88 1.90 -8.22
N SER A 160 11.77 3.23 -8.11
CA SER A 160 11.92 4.16 -9.23
C SER A 160 13.31 4.07 -9.86
N SER A 161 14.37 4.07 -9.03
CA SER A 161 15.75 3.89 -9.50
C SER A 161 15.95 2.54 -10.21
N SER A 162 15.40 1.46 -9.64
CA SER A 162 15.44 0.13 -10.24
C SER A 162 14.68 0.08 -11.58
N MET A 163 13.57 0.79 -11.70
CA MET A 163 12.81 0.92 -12.95
C MET A 163 13.58 1.69 -14.01
N GLN A 164 14.30 2.74 -13.65
CA GLN A 164 15.16 3.47 -14.59
C GLN A 164 16.29 2.59 -15.12
N LEU A 165 16.91 1.79 -14.25
CA LEU A 165 17.93 0.82 -14.65
C LEU A 165 17.35 -0.26 -15.59
N LEU A 166 16.17 -0.79 -15.27
CA LEU A 166 15.46 -1.76 -16.09
C LEU A 166 15.11 -1.17 -17.47
N ALA A 167 14.59 0.06 -17.51
CA ALA A 167 14.29 0.77 -18.74
C ALA A 167 15.55 0.94 -19.62
N GLY A 168 16.69 1.29 -19.02
CA GLY A 168 17.97 1.37 -19.70
C GLY A 168 18.41 0.02 -20.27
N THR A 169 18.26 -1.05 -19.49
CA THR A 169 18.60 -2.42 -19.90
C THR A 169 17.73 -2.89 -21.07
N VAL A 170 16.41 -2.68 -21.02
CA VAL A 170 15.48 -3.03 -22.11
C VAL A 170 15.82 -2.25 -23.39
N ARG A 171 16.18 -0.95 -23.26
CA ARG A 171 16.61 -0.14 -24.41
C ARG A 171 17.91 -0.67 -25.03
N SER A 172 18.89 -1.03 -24.20
CA SER A 172 20.16 -1.63 -24.65
C SER A 172 19.92 -2.97 -25.36
N ASN A 173 19.03 -3.81 -24.81
CA ASN A 173 18.64 -5.07 -25.43
C ASN A 173 17.97 -4.83 -26.79
N SER A 174 17.05 -3.87 -26.90
CA SER A 174 16.41 -3.52 -28.18
C SER A 174 17.43 -3.12 -29.25
N GLN A 175 18.44 -2.32 -28.89
CA GLN A 175 19.54 -1.98 -29.80
C GLN A 175 20.34 -3.24 -30.20
N SER A 176 20.70 -4.07 -29.23
CA SER A 176 21.46 -5.31 -29.47
C SER A 176 20.69 -6.29 -30.37
N THR A 177 19.37 -6.38 -30.21
CA THR A 177 18.48 -7.17 -31.06
C THR A 177 18.44 -6.64 -32.49
N GLN A 178 18.44 -5.31 -32.67
CA GLN A 178 18.53 -4.69 -33.99
C GLN A 178 19.86 -5.02 -34.68
N GLU A 179 20.98 -4.91 -33.97
CA GLU A 179 22.30 -5.27 -34.49
C GLU A 179 22.37 -6.77 -34.84
N ALA A 180 21.84 -7.64 -33.97
CA ALA A 180 21.76 -9.07 -34.24
C ALA A 180 20.93 -9.38 -35.49
N ARG A 181 19.83 -8.67 -35.71
CA ARG A 181 19.00 -8.80 -36.92
C ARG A 181 19.81 -8.52 -38.19
N ASP A 182 20.61 -7.47 -38.19
CA ASP A 182 21.44 -7.10 -39.33
C ASP A 182 22.52 -8.16 -39.61
N VAL A 183 23.15 -8.70 -38.56
CA VAL A 183 24.13 -9.80 -38.67
C VAL A 183 23.49 -11.07 -39.24
N VAL A 184 22.29 -11.42 -38.78
CA VAL A 184 21.54 -12.58 -39.29
C VAL A 184 21.13 -12.40 -40.75
N ALA A 185 20.65 -11.21 -41.13
CA ALA A 185 20.32 -10.91 -42.52
C ALA A 185 21.54 -11.05 -43.45
N GLN A 186 22.70 -10.53 -43.01
CA GLN A 186 23.95 -10.67 -43.75
C GLN A 186 24.41 -12.13 -43.82
N SER A 187 24.28 -12.89 -42.72
CA SER A 187 24.65 -14.31 -42.67
C SER A 187 23.77 -15.16 -43.60
N SER A 188 22.47 -14.86 -43.68
CA SER A 188 21.54 -15.52 -44.59
C SER A 188 21.95 -15.31 -46.05
N LYS A 189 22.34 -14.09 -46.42
CA LYS A 189 22.86 -13.77 -47.75
C LYS A 189 24.14 -14.55 -48.09
N VAL A 190 25.07 -14.67 -47.13
CA VAL A 190 26.31 -15.44 -47.31
C VAL A 190 26.02 -16.93 -47.45
N ALA A 191 25.13 -17.50 -46.64
CA ALA A 191 24.73 -18.90 -46.73
C ALA A 191 24.07 -19.21 -48.09
N LEU A 192 23.20 -18.32 -48.59
CA LEU A 192 22.57 -18.45 -49.91
C LEU A 192 23.62 -18.44 -51.03
N LEU A 193 24.55 -17.49 -51.01
CA LEU A 193 25.64 -17.41 -51.99
C LEU A 193 26.56 -18.64 -51.94
N GLY A 194 26.86 -19.13 -50.74
CA GLY A 194 27.64 -20.34 -50.52
C GLY A 194 26.95 -21.58 -51.10
N SER A 195 25.64 -21.73 -50.87
CA SER A 195 24.83 -22.81 -51.45
C SER A 195 24.83 -22.77 -52.98
N GLN A 196 24.69 -21.58 -53.57
CA GLN A 196 24.75 -21.42 -55.03
C GLN A 196 26.14 -21.73 -55.60
N THR A 197 27.20 -21.29 -54.93
CA THR A 197 28.58 -21.62 -55.34
C THR A 197 28.83 -23.13 -55.28
N MET A 198 28.33 -23.82 -54.25
CA MET A 198 28.43 -25.28 -54.17
C MET A 198 27.65 -25.97 -55.29
N GLN A 199 26.49 -25.44 -55.67
CA GLN A 199 25.73 -25.94 -56.81
C GLN A 199 26.52 -25.83 -58.13
N ASP A 200 27.22 -24.72 -58.35
CA ASP A 200 28.06 -24.52 -59.53
C ASP A 200 29.24 -25.52 -59.53
N VAL A 201 29.88 -25.76 -58.38
CA VAL A 201 30.97 -26.75 -58.26
C VAL A 201 30.48 -28.17 -58.56
N VAL A 202 29.27 -28.55 -58.12
CA VAL A 202 28.68 -29.86 -58.47
C VAL A 202 28.51 -30.00 -59.99
N VAL A 203 28.06 -28.94 -60.67
CA VAL A 203 27.93 -28.96 -62.15
C VAL A 203 29.31 -29.13 -62.79
N GLN A 204 30.31 -28.37 -62.35
CA GLN A 204 31.67 -28.48 -62.88
C GLN A 204 32.30 -29.86 -62.66
N MET A 205 32.10 -30.48 -61.49
CA MET A 205 32.59 -31.83 -61.21
C MET A 205 31.93 -32.88 -62.11
N THR A 206 30.65 -32.68 -62.43
CA THR A 206 29.93 -33.53 -63.38
C THR A 206 30.52 -33.42 -64.78
N GLU A 207 30.78 -32.19 -65.26
CA GLU A 207 31.43 -31.96 -66.55
C GLU A 207 32.84 -32.56 -66.64
N ILE A 208 33.63 -32.46 -65.56
CA ILE A 208 34.97 -33.06 -65.47
C ILE A 208 34.88 -34.59 -65.53
N HIS A 209 33.93 -35.18 -64.79
CA HIS A 209 33.70 -36.63 -64.79
C HIS A 209 33.36 -37.13 -66.20
N ASP A 210 32.41 -36.48 -66.88
CA ASP A 210 32.00 -36.84 -68.23
C ASP A 210 33.14 -36.65 -69.25
N GLY A 211 33.95 -35.60 -69.08
CA GLY A 211 35.16 -35.38 -69.86
C GLY A 211 36.21 -36.48 -69.68
N ALA A 212 36.46 -36.89 -68.43
CA ALA A 212 37.40 -37.98 -68.12
C ALA A 212 36.93 -39.33 -68.70
N ALA A 213 35.63 -39.63 -68.57
CA ALA A 213 35.04 -40.85 -69.15
C ALA A 213 35.21 -40.90 -70.68
N ARG A 214 34.94 -39.78 -71.37
CA ARG A 214 35.12 -39.68 -72.83
C ARG A 214 36.58 -39.82 -73.25
N ILE A 215 37.54 -39.29 -72.49
CA ILE A 215 38.97 -39.52 -72.75
C ILE A 215 39.31 -41.00 -72.57
N GLY A 216 38.78 -41.66 -71.54
CA GLY A 216 38.96 -43.09 -71.31
C GLY A 216 38.49 -43.94 -72.49
N GLU A 217 37.33 -43.60 -73.08
CA GLU A 217 36.83 -44.24 -74.32
C GLU A 217 37.80 -44.06 -75.49
N ILE A 218 38.29 -42.84 -75.72
CA ILE A 218 39.24 -42.52 -76.80
C ILE A 218 40.55 -43.32 -76.61
N VAL A 219 41.08 -43.38 -75.39
CA VAL A 219 42.29 -44.15 -75.08
C VAL A 219 42.07 -45.65 -75.32
N GLY A 220 40.89 -46.17 -75.04
CA GLY A 220 40.50 -47.55 -75.40
C GLY A 220 40.50 -47.81 -76.90
N VAL A 221 40.05 -46.83 -77.71
CA VAL A 221 40.15 -46.90 -79.17
C VAL A 221 41.61 -46.88 -79.63
N ILE A 222 42.46 -46.04 -79.03
CA ILE A 222 43.90 -45.98 -79.35
C ILE A 222 44.59 -47.31 -79.07
N ASP A 223 44.34 -47.94 -77.92
CA ASP A 223 44.91 -49.26 -77.59
C ASP A 223 44.44 -50.33 -78.61
N SER A 224 43.18 -50.26 -79.04
CA SER A 224 42.63 -51.14 -80.08
C SER A 224 43.31 -50.94 -81.43
N ILE A 225 43.59 -49.70 -81.83
CA ILE A 225 44.34 -49.38 -83.06
C ILE A 225 45.78 -49.87 -82.96
N ALA A 226 46.44 -49.66 -81.82
CA ALA A 226 47.80 -50.14 -81.57
C ALA A 226 47.87 -51.68 -81.66
N PHE A 227 46.89 -52.39 -81.09
CA PHE A 227 46.78 -53.84 -81.21
C PHE A 227 46.59 -54.29 -82.67
N GLN A 228 45.67 -53.67 -83.42
CA GLN A 228 45.48 -53.98 -84.84
C GLN A 228 46.76 -53.73 -85.66
N THR A 229 47.47 -52.63 -85.38
CA THR A 229 48.73 -52.27 -86.04
C THR A 229 49.82 -53.30 -85.73
N ASN A 230 49.90 -53.79 -84.50
CA ASN A 230 50.82 -54.85 -84.10
C ASN A 230 50.54 -56.18 -84.83
N ILE A 231 49.28 -56.54 -85.05
CA ILE A 231 48.89 -57.72 -85.85
C ILE A 231 49.23 -57.54 -87.33
N LEU A 232 48.95 -56.35 -87.90
CA LEU A 232 49.32 -56.00 -89.28
C LEU A 232 50.84 -56.08 -89.50
N ALA A 233 51.62 -55.53 -88.57
CA ALA A 233 53.08 -55.55 -88.62
C ALA A 233 53.64 -56.97 -88.49
N LEU A 234 53.03 -57.82 -87.65
CA LEU A 234 53.37 -59.24 -87.58
C LEU A 234 53.12 -59.94 -88.92
N ASN A 235 51.96 -59.73 -89.53
CA ASN A 235 51.62 -60.32 -90.82
C ASN A 235 52.60 -59.86 -91.92
N ALA A 236 52.97 -58.58 -91.92
CA ALA A 236 53.97 -58.04 -92.84
C ALA A 236 55.37 -58.63 -92.62
N ALA A 237 55.78 -58.84 -91.37
CA ALA A 237 57.06 -59.48 -91.05
C ALA A 237 57.11 -60.95 -91.52
N VAL A 238 55.99 -61.68 -91.39
CA VAL A 238 55.87 -63.06 -91.90
C VAL A 238 55.97 -63.08 -93.42
N GLU A 239 55.27 -62.20 -94.13
CA GLU A 239 55.30 -62.16 -95.60
C GLU A 239 56.68 -61.69 -96.12
N ALA A 240 57.33 -60.76 -95.42
CA ALA A 240 58.70 -60.34 -95.72
C ALA A 240 59.71 -61.47 -95.54
N ALA A 241 59.56 -62.31 -94.50
CA ALA A 241 60.38 -63.51 -94.32
C ALA A 241 60.14 -64.55 -95.43
N ARG A 242 58.90 -64.64 -95.93
CA ARG A 242 58.51 -65.52 -97.04
C ARG A 242 59.12 -65.11 -98.38
N ALA A 243 59.34 -63.81 -98.59
CA ALA A 243 59.98 -63.25 -99.79
C ALA A 243 61.52 -63.38 -99.81
N GLY A 244 62.14 -63.95 -98.77
CA GLY A 244 63.59 -64.20 -98.71
C GLY A 244 64.43 -62.92 -98.76
N ASP A 245 65.52 -62.92 -99.54
CA ASP A 245 66.46 -61.77 -99.61
C ASP A 245 65.84 -60.49 -100.17
N SER A 246 64.78 -60.59 -100.98
CA SER A 246 64.07 -59.42 -101.52
C SER A 246 63.18 -58.73 -100.47
N GLY A 247 62.80 -59.43 -99.40
CA GLY A 247 61.93 -58.92 -98.32
C GLY A 247 62.68 -58.29 -97.15
N ARG A 248 64.02 -58.32 -97.14
CA ARG A 248 64.85 -57.94 -95.98
C ARG A 248 64.60 -56.51 -95.48
N GLY A 249 64.44 -55.55 -96.39
CA GLY A 249 64.11 -54.17 -96.04
C GLY A 249 62.71 -54.02 -95.44
N PHE A 250 61.72 -54.76 -95.98
CA PHE A 250 60.36 -54.77 -95.44
C PHE A 250 60.28 -55.44 -94.06
N ALA A 251 61.09 -56.46 -93.80
CA ALA A 251 61.14 -57.12 -92.51
C ALA A 251 61.61 -56.18 -91.39
N VAL A 252 62.59 -55.31 -91.68
CA VAL A 252 63.08 -54.30 -90.71
C VAL A 252 61.99 -53.27 -90.42
N VAL A 253 61.34 -52.73 -91.46
CA VAL A 253 60.23 -51.78 -91.28
C VAL A 253 59.08 -52.42 -90.49
N ALA A 254 58.71 -53.67 -90.80
CA ALA A 254 57.66 -54.39 -90.08
C ALA A 254 58.00 -54.59 -88.60
N SER A 255 59.27 -54.89 -88.27
CA SER A 255 59.73 -54.98 -86.88
C SER A 255 59.64 -53.64 -86.15
N GLU A 256 60.03 -52.54 -86.81
CA GLU A 256 59.98 -51.20 -86.22
C GLU A 256 58.54 -50.74 -85.98
N VAL A 257 57.64 -50.97 -86.95
CA VAL A 257 56.20 -50.68 -86.80
C VAL A 257 55.60 -51.51 -85.66
N ARG A 258 56.01 -52.78 -85.52
CA ARG A 258 55.57 -53.64 -84.42
C ARG A 258 56.03 -53.09 -83.06
N ALA A 259 57.30 -52.71 -82.94
CA ALA A 259 57.85 -52.12 -81.72
C ALA A 259 57.12 -50.81 -81.34
N LEU A 260 56.84 -49.95 -82.33
CA LEU A 260 56.08 -48.71 -82.14
C LEU A 260 54.63 -48.99 -81.71
N ALA A 261 53.98 -50.01 -82.28
CA ALA A 261 52.64 -50.42 -81.90
C ALA A 261 52.58 -50.97 -80.46
N GLN A 262 53.56 -51.78 -80.05
CA GLN A 262 53.67 -52.24 -78.65
C GLN A 262 53.94 -51.08 -77.69
N SER A 263 54.81 -50.14 -78.05
CA SER A 263 55.06 -48.93 -77.27
C SER A 263 53.81 -48.07 -77.12
N SER A 264 53.04 -47.88 -78.21
CA SER A 264 51.78 -47.14 -78.21
C SER A 264 50.72 -47.79 -77.33
N SER A 265 50.60 -49.12 -77.37
CA SER A 265 49.68 -49.88 -76.49
C SER A 265 50.07 -49.75 -75.01
N SER A 266 51.37 -49.82 -74.69
CA SER A 266 51.86 -49.60 -73.33
C SER A 266 51.53 -48.19 -72.82
N ALA A 267 51.79 -47.16 -73.63
CA ALA A 267 51.47 -45.79 -73.29
C ALA A 267 49.96 -45.56 -73.13
N ALA A 268 49.14 -46.15 -74.02
CA ALA A 268 47.68 -46.08 -73.92
C ALA A 268 47.17 -46.69 -72.61
N ARG A 269 47.71 -47.84 -72.18
CA ARG A 269 47.35 -48.46 -70.89
C ARG A 269 47.75 -47.63 -69.68
N GLU A 270 48.92 -46.98 -69.74
CA GLU A 270 49.38 -46.08 -68.68
C GLU A 270 48.48 -44.83 -68.58
N ILE A 271 48.13 -44.22 -69.71
CA ILE A 271 47.16 -43.12 -69.76
C ILE A 271 45.80 -43.57 -69.22
N LYS A 272 45.33 -44.76 -69.60
CA LYS A 272 44.06 -45.30 -69.11
C LYS A 272 44.04 -45.44 -67.59
N ALA A 273 45.11 -45.99 -67.00
CA ALA A 273 45.23 -46.09 -65.55
C ALA A 273 45.19 -44.72 -64.85
N LEU A 274 45.82 -43.69 -65.44
CA LEU A 274 45.77 -42.31 -64.94
C LEU A 274 44.36 -41.69 -65.05
N ILE A 275 43.64 -41.97 -66.13
CA ILE A 275 42.25 -41.54 -66.33
C ILE A 275 41.35 -42.21 -65.29
N ASP A 276 41.45 -43.52 -65.12
CA ASP A 276 40.64 -44.28 -64.15
C ASP A 276 40.87 -43.75 -62.72
N ALA A 277 42.13 -43.52 -62.33
CA ALA A 277 42.47 -42.92 -61.04
C ALA A 277 41.96 -41.47 -60.89
N SER A 278 41.91 -40.70 -61.98
CA SER A 278 41.37 -39.34 -61.96
C SER A 278 39.85 -39.34 -61.80
N THR A 279 39.15 -40.26 -62.47
CA THR A 279 37.70 -40.44 -62.35
C THR A 279 37.30 -40.81 -60.91
N GLU A 280 38.04 -41.73 -60.27
CA GLU A 280 37.81 -42.10 -58.87
C GLU A 280 37.98 -40.89 -57.91
N ARG A 281 38.99 -40.05 -58.14
CA ARG A 281 39.20 -38.82 -57.37
C ARG A 281 38.09 -37.80 -57.59
N VAL A 282 37.61 -37.65 -58.81
CA VAL A 282 36.49 -36.75 -59.13
C VAL A 282 35.20 -37.24 -58.49
N GLU A 283 34.93 -38.55 -58.49
CA GLU A 283 33.77 -39.13 -57.82
C GLU A 283 33.81 -38.89 -56.30
N THR A 284 34.98 -39.07 -55.70
CA THR A 284 35.19 -38.78 -54.26
C THR A 284 35.01 -37.29 -53.96
N GLY A 285 35.56 -36.42 -54.81
CA GLY A 285 35.38 -34.97 -54.71
C GLY A 285 33.93 -34.54 -54.85
N SER A 286 33.18 -35.12 -55.78
CA SER A 286 31.75 -34.87 -55.98
C SER A 286 30.93 -35.20 -54.73
N LYS A 287 31.21 -36.35 -54.07
CA LYS A 287 30.58 -36.72 -52.80
C LYS A 287 30.84 -35.68 -51.70
N LEU A 288 32.08 -35.23 -51.54
CA LEU A 288 32.44 -34.19 -50.56
C LEU A 288 31.74 -32.86 -50.82
N VAL A 289 31.63 -32.43 -52.09
CA VAL A 289 30.92 -31.21 -52.46
C VAL A 289 29.41 -31.35 -52.20
N HIS A 290 28.83 -32.52 -52.45
CA HIS A 290 27.42 -32.77 -52.14
C HIS A 290 27.14 -32.68 -50.63
N ASP A 291 28.02 -33.22 -49.80
CA ASP A 291 27.93 -33.08 -48.33
C ASP A 291 28.12 -31.62 -47.88
N ALA A 292 29.05 -30.88 -48.49
CA ALA A 292 29.24 -29.46 -48.24
C ALA A 292 27.98 -28.65 -48.60
N LYS A 293 27.34 -28.96 -49.74
CA LYS A 293 26.07 -28.36 -50.16
C LYS A 293 24.96 -28.61 -49.14
N ARG A 294 24.79 -29.86 -48.67
CA ARG A 294 23.81 -30.20 -47.63
C ARG A 294 24.06 -29.39 -46.35
N THR A 295 25.33 -29.30 -45.92
CA THR A 295 25.71 -28.56 -44.71
C THR A 295 25.41 -27.06 -44.85
N MET A 296 25.62 -26.47 -46.04
CA MET A 296 25.24 -25.07 -46.29
C MET A 296 23.73 -24.85 -46.21
N GLN A 297 22.93 -25.82 -46.67
CA GLN A 297 21.48 -25.76 -46.57
C GLN A 297 21.00 -25.85 -45.11
N GLU A 298 21.59 -26.72 -44.30
CA GLU A 298 21.32 -26.80 -42.85
C GLU A 298 21.69 -25.50 -42.12
N ILE A 299 22.80 -24.84 -42.52
CA ILE A 299 23.18 -23.53 -42.01
C ILE A 299 22.12 -22.49 -42.38
N PHE A 300 21.65 -22.46 -43.62
CA PHE A 300 20.61 -21.53 -44.07
C PHE A 300 19.33 -21.67 -43.23
N GLU A 301 18.84 -22.89 -43.03
CA GLU A 301 17.65 -23.18 -42.20
C GLU A 301 17.85 -22.79 -40.73
N SER A 302 19.07 -22.91 -40.20
CA SER A 302 19.42 -22.47 -38.84
C SER A 302 19.40 -20.95 -38.72
N VAL A 303 19.92 -20.25 -39.73
CA VAL A 303 19.94 -18.77 -39.77
C VAL A 303 18.52 -18.21 -39.92
N GLU A 304 17.64 -18.83 -40.71
CA GLU A 304 16.22 -18.44 -40.77
C GLU A 304 15.52 -18.56 -39.42
N ARG A 305 15.70 -19.69 -38.72
CA ARG A 305 15.15 -19.88 -37.36
C ARG A 305 15.70 -18.84 -36.38
N MET A 306 16.98 -18.50 -36.49
CA MET A 306 17.57 -17.44 -35.67
C MET A 306 16.93 -16.07 -35.97
N SER A 307 16.61 -15.78 -37.24
CA SER A 307 15.90 -14.56 -37.63
C SER A 307 14.51 -14.48 -36.98
N GLU A 308 13.76 -15.57 -36.95
CA GLU A 308 12.45 -15.64 -36.30
C GLU A 308 12.55 -15.39 -34.79
N LEU A 309 13.54 -16.00 -34.12
CA LEU A 309 13.79 -15.77 -32.69
C LEU A 309 14.12 -14.30 -32.39
N ILE A 310 14.89 -13.63 -33.25
CA ILE A 310 15.22 -12.22 -33.09
C ILE A 310 13.98 -11.34 -33.21
N VAL A 311 13.06 -11.65 -34.13
CA VAL A 311 11.76 -10.95 -34.24
C VAL A 311 10.96 -11.10 -32.95
N ASN A 312 10.85 -12.32 -32.43
CA ASN A 312 10.14 -12.58 -31.16
C ASN A 312 10.77 -11.84 -29.97
N ILE A 313 12.11 -11.74 -29.92
CA ILE A 313 12.83 -10.96 -28.89
C ILE A 313 12.53 -9.46 -29.04
N ALA A 314 12.48 -8.94 -30.26
CA ALA A 314 12.16 -7.53 -30.51
C ALA A 314 10.73 -7.20 -30.05
N ASP A 315 9.76 -8.06 -30.37
CA ASP A 315 8.37 -7.91 -29.93
C ASP A 315 8.24 -7.97 -28.41
N ALA A 316 8.91 -8.94 -27.77
CA ALA A 316 8.96 -9.03 -26.30
C ALA A 316 9.60 -7.78 -25.67
N GLY A 317 10.67 -7.26 -26.25
CA GLY A 317 11.32 -6.02 -25.81
C GLY A 317 10.39 -4.79 -25.93
N GLN A 318 9.62 -4.70 -27.01
CA GLN A 318 8.63 -3.63 -27.17
C GLN A 318 7.51 -3.71 -26.13
N SER A 319 7.02 -4.94 -25.83
CA SER A 319 6.02 -5.15 -24.78
C SER A 319 6.57 -4.75 -23.41
N GLN A 320 7.79 -5.18 -23.06
CA GLN A 320 8.44 -4.80 -21.80
C GLN A 320 8.57 -3.29 -21.65
N ASN A 321 8.87 -2.57 -22.73
CA ASN A 321 8.98 -1.12 -22.69
C ASN A 321 7.62 -0.45 -22.39
N ASN A 322 6.52 -0.98 -22.95
CA ASN A 322 5.17 -0.53 -22.64
C ASN A 322 4.79 -0.82 -21.18
N ASP A 323 5.14 -2.00 -20.66
CA ASP A 323 4.85 -2.40 -19.28
C ASP A 323 5.63 -1.54 -18.28
N ILE A 324 6.88 -1.21 -18.58
CA ILE A 324 7.69 -0.25 -17.80
C ILE A 324 7.02 1.13 -17.79
N GLY A 325 6.45 1.57 -18.90
CA GLY A 325 5.66 2.80 -18.98
C GLY A 325 4.48 2.80 -17.99
N GLN A 326 3.70 1.71 -17.95
CA GLN A 326 2.57 1.57 -17.02
C GLN A 326 3.03 1.52 -15.55
N MET A 327 4.12 0.81 -15.27
CA MET A 327 4.67 0.74 -13.92
C MET A 327 5.16 2.11 -13.44
N ASN A 328 5.77 2.93 -14.30
CA ASN A 328 6.14 4.30 -13.96
C ASN A 328 4.92 5.17 -13.61
N GLN A 329 3.80 5.01 -14.33
CA GLN A 329 2.55 5.70 -13.98
C GLN A 329 2.02 5.26 -12.60
N ALA A 330 2.04 3.95 -12.32
CA ALA A 330 1.63 3.43 -11.03
C ALA A 330 2.51 3.94 -9.87
N ILE A 331 3.84 3.99 -10.08
CA ILE A 331 4.78 4.55 -9.10
C ILE A 331 4.48 6.04 -8.84
N SER A 332 4.19 6.81 -9.88
CA SER A 332 3.83 8.23 -9.74
C SER A 332 2.53 8.43 -8.94
N GLN A 333 1.55 7.54 -9.13
CA GLN A 333 0.32 7.55 -8.35
C GLN A 333 0.58 7.20 -6.87
N LEU A 334 1.42 6.19 -6.60
CA LEU A 334 1.81 5.82 -5.24
C LEU A 334 2.61 6.94 -4.54
N ASP A 335 3.47 7.65 -5.28
CA ASP A 335 4.18 8.82 -4.75
C ASP A 335 3.19 9.93 -4.34
N THR A 336 2.21 10.22 -5.19
CA THR A 336 1.14 11.19 -4.88
C THR A 336 0.37 10.79 -3.61
N MET A 337 0.00 9.51 -3.48
CA MET A 337 -0.67 9.01 -2.28
C MET A 337 0.22 9.09 -1.03
N THR A 338 1.53 8.82 -1.18
CA THR A 338 2.50 8.91 -0.09
C THR A 338 2.64 10.36 0.40
N GLN A 339 2.68 11.32 -0.52
CA GLN A 339 2.68 12.75 -0.16
C GLN A 339 1.37 13.20 0.50
N GLN A 340 0.22 12.68 0.04
CA GLN A 340 -1.07 12.92 0.68
C GLN A 340 -1.11 12.35 2.11
N ASN A 341 -0.57 11.14 2.32
CA ASN A 341 -0.44 10.56 3.65
C ASN A 341 0.45 11.41 4.56
N ALA A 342 1.57 11.93 4.05
CA ALA A 342 2.42 12.84 4.82
C ALA A 342 1.66 14.12 5.23
N SER A 343 0.86 14.70 4.34
CA SER A 343 -0.02 15.83 4.67
C SER A 343 -1.08 15.46 5.70
N LEU A 344 -1.70 14.28 5.59
CA LEU A 344 -2.70 13.79 6.53
C LEU A 344 -2.09 13.58 7.92
N VAL A 345 -0.86 13.06 8.00
CA VAL A 345 -0.13 12.89 9.25
C VAL A 345 0.05 14.23 9.97
N VAL A 346 0.40 15.29 9.23
CA VAL A 346 0.53 16.64 9.81
C VAL A 346 -0.82 17.16 10.32
N GLN A 347 -1.89 17.00 9.53
CA GLN A 347 -3.23 17.44 9.91
C GLN A 347 -3.78 16.69 11.13
N LEU A 348 -3.60 15.36 11.18
CA LEU A 348 -4.03 14.52 12.29
C LEU A 348 -3.26 14.83 13.58
N SER A 349 -1.96 15.08 13.49
CA SER A 349 -1.15 15.51 14.64
C SER A 349 -1.67 16.81 15.23
N ALA A 350 -1.97 17.81 14.39
CA ALA A 350 -2.52 19.08 14.82
C ALA A 350 -3.93 18.93 15.45
N ALA A 351 -4.78 18.08 14.85
CA ALA A 351 -6.12 17.80 15.38
C ALA A 351 -6.06 17.09 16.75
N ALA A 352 -5.20 16.08 16.91
CA ALA A 352 -5.01 15.37 18.17
C ALA A 352 -4.48 16.29 19.28
N GLN A 353 -3.52 17.18 18.96
CA GLN A 353 -3.04 18.19 19.90
C GLN A 353 -4.14 19.18 20.29
N SER A 354 -4.98 19.62 19.35
CA SER A 354 -6.12 20.50 19.63
C SER A 354 -7.14 19.84 20.56
N LEU A 355 -7.48 18.57 20.31
CA LEU A 355 -8.39 17.80 21.17
C LEU A 355 -7.81 17.63 22.59
N LYS A 356 -6.52 17.35 22.70
CA LYS A 356 -5.81 17.27 24.00
C LYS A 356 -5.81 18.60 24.75
N ALA A 357 -5.63 19.72 24.05
CA ALA A 357 -5.70 21.05 24.65
C ALA A 357 -7.12 21.38 25.14
N GLN A 358 -8.14 21.10 24.33
CA GLN A 358 -9.54 21.33 24.69
C GLN A 358 -10.00 20.44 25.86
N SER A 359 -9.59 19.17 25.88
CA SER A 359 -9.88 18.26 27.00
C SER A 359 -9.19 18.72 28.28
N GLY A 360 -7.95 19.20 28.20
CA GLY A 360 -7.22 19.81 29.32
C GLY A 360 -7.91 21.05 29.88
N GLN A 361 -8.40 21.95 29.01
CA GLN A 361 -9.15 23.15 29.43
C GLN A 361 -10.48 22.79 30.10
N LEU A 362 -11.20 21.79 29.58
CA LEU A 362 -12.45 21.31 30.16
C LEU A 362 -12.21 20.61 31.51
N SER A 363 -11.15 19.81 31.62
CA SER A 363 -10.71 19.20 32.89
C SER A 363 -10.42 20.26 33.95
N SER A 364 -9.65 21.30 33.59
CA SER A 364 -9.34 22.42 34.50
C SER A 364 -10.59 23.18 34.93
N SER A 365 -11.54 23.39 34.02
CA SER A 365 -12.83 24.03 34.35
C SER A 365 -13.68 23.17 35.30
N MET A 366 -13.63 21.84 35.15
CA MET A 366 -14.32 20.90 36.05
C MET A 366 -13.61 20.72 37.39
N ALA A 367 -12.33 21.09 37.51
CA ALA A 367 -11.57 21.01 38.77
C ALA A 367 -12.07 21.98 39.85
N ALA A 368 -12.73 23.07 39.45
CA ALA A 368 -13.40 23.99 40.37
C ALA A 368 -14.56 23.33 41.14
N PHE A 369 -15.16 22.27 40.59
CA PHE A 369 -16.22 21.51 41.25
C PHE A 369 -15.62 20.37 42.09
N ARG A 370 -15.86 20.41 43.40
CA ARG A 370 -15.53 19.33 44.33
C ARG A 370 -16.63 18.28 44.30
N VAL A 371 -16.26 17.11 43.80
CA VAL A 371 -17.07 15.89 43.79
C VAL A 371 -16.16 14.78 44.32
N ALA A 372 -16.59 14.10 45.38
CA ALA A 372 -15.93 12.86 45.80
C ALA A 372 -15.99 11.84 44.66
N ALA A 373 -14.86 11.16 44.43
CA ALA A 373 -14.76 10.03 43.50
C ALA A 373 -15.82 8.96 43.80
#